data_AF-A0A7Y1SWG8-F1
#
_entry.id   AF-A0A7Y1SWG8-F1
#
_cell.length_a   1.000
_cell.length_b   1.000
_cell.length_c   1.000
_cell.angle_alpha   90.00
_cell.angle_beta   90.00
_cell.angle_gamma   90.00
#
_symmetry.space_group_name_H-M   'P 1'
#
loop_
_entity.id
_entity.type
_entity.pdbx_description
1 polymer ?
#
loop_
_entity_poly.entity_id
_entity_poly.type
_entity_poly.pdbx_seq_one_letter_code
_entity_poly.pdbx_strand_id
1 'polypeptide(L)'
;MFTKRSMLAVCLSLLMVAGLAPSAGASGSMLQTDCNNPPSVMAISDVRAGMTGKAYTALSGRTISEFDVEVVGVLPGAIYPLIDMVLIKVSGPAVDAVDGIAAGFSGSPVYVDGKLLGAIAYGFWGNSYIGGVTPAESMVDIASLPATSLSRLNARAERALSTIESSVGELGTPRPLPVPVAVGGVSPQRIAKLQAEVDAAGLPLKVYRAAGSTQSGSGGGSPGMIMPGESLSAVLSEGDAFAFGTGTATYCDGATVVGWGHPFFWTGTITMSMNEADVVTVIEDTSGFFNFKIATLGEPAGRLDFDGNAGIRGISGQAAPSVPITSSVEFAGHGATRQGTTNAFVTKDIFFSLGWTSAWHLLTNLDYVSGTGFRPGSSLVEWTVNGTRQDGTPFTASFDNRYWDSFSITDASVFELAGFVDQLLFNPFERVTVNSVDVGRAELFTDRRTIDITKTQASTTSNPDPVSDFGFLRAMPGDTVTVDV
;
A
#
# COMPACT_ATOMS: atom_id res chain seq x y z
N MET A 1 14.28 -72.99 -4.02
CA MET A 1 14.61 -73.59 -5.32
C MET A 1 13.93 -72.76 -6.39
N PHE A 2 14.53 -71.65 -6.83
CA PHE A 2 15.42 -71.52 -8.00
C PHE A 2 14.82 -71.99 -9.32
N THR A 3 14.51 -71.03 -10.20
CA THR A 3 14.98 -71.08 -11.60
C THR A 3 15.16 -69.65 -12.15
N LYS A 4 16.32 -69.48 -12.79
CA LYS A 4 16.93 -68.25 -13.32
C LYS A 4 16.33 -67.84 -14.67
N ARG A 5 16.22 -66.54 -14.93
CA ARG A 5 16.40 -65.91 -16.27
C ARG A 5 16.96 -64.50 -16.04
N SER A 6 18.28 -64.33 -16.07
CA SER A 6 19.12 -63.95 -17.24
C SER A 6 19.27 -62.43 -17.37
N MET A 7 20.45 -61.97 -16.94
CA MET A 7 21.02 -60.64 -17.10
C MET A 7 21.25 -60.30 -18.58
N LEU A 8 21.08 -59.03 -18.94
CA LEU A 8 21.93 -58.39 -19.94
C LEU A 8 22.21 -56.95 -19.49
N ALA A 9 23.48 -56.68 -19.23
CA ALA A 9 24.02 -55.37 -18.93
C ALA A 9 24.33 -54.63 -20.25
N VAL A 10 24.00 -53.35 -20.31
CA VAL A 10 24.59 -52.40 -21.26
C VAL A 10 25.02 -51.17 -20.46
N CYS A 11 26.31 -51.12 -20.14
CA CYS A 11 26.99 -49.91 -19.66
C CYS A 11 27.18 -48.98 -20.85
N LEU A 12 26.57 -47.79 -20.82
CA LEU A 12 26.89 -46.70 -21.73
C LEU A 12 27.50 -45.55 -20.93
N SER A 13 28.82 -45.45 -21.02
CA SER A 13 29.65 -44.34 -20.56
C SER A 13 29.35 -43.07 -21.36
N LEU A 14 28.82 -42.03 -20.70
CA LEU A 14 28.76 -40.68 -21.26
C LEU A 14 30.07 -39.94 -20.95
N LEU A 15 30.84 -39.62 -22.00
CA LEU A 15 31.88 -38.59 -21.96
C LEU A 15 31.21 -37.21 -21.85
N MET A 16 31.51 -36.46 -20.79
CA MET A 16 31.27 -35.02 -20.77
C MET A 16 32.40 -34.31 -21.51
N VAL A 17 32.08 -33.72 -22.66
CA VAL A 17 32.91 -32.70 -23.31
C VAL A 17 32.53 -31.36 -22.71
N ALA A 18 33.43 -30.78 -21.91
CA ALA A 18 33.29 -29.44 -21.37
C ALA A 18 33.45 -28.41 -22.51
N GLY A 19 32.33 -27.85 -22.97
CA GLY A 19 32.33 -26.66 -23.83
C GLY A 19 32.64 -25.42 -22.99
N LEU A 20 33.78 -24.78 -23.27
CA LEU A 20 34.11 -23.44 -22.79
C LEU A 20 33.12 -22.44 -23.42
N ALA A 21 32.16 -21.96 -22.63
CA ALA A 21 31.39 -20.77 -22.96
C ALA A 21 32.25 -19.53 -22.66
N PRO A 22 32.28 -18.52 -23.55
CA PRO A 22 33.00 -17.27 -23.27
C PRO A 22 32.35 -16.54 -22.10
N SER A 23 33.16 -16.16 -21.13
CA SER A 23 32.78 -15.32 -19.99
C SER A 23 32.24 -13.98 -20.49
N ALA A 24 30.97 -13.71 -20.20
CA ALA A 24 30.40 -12.38 -20.32
C ALA A 24 31.28 -11.39 -19.54
N GLY A 25 31.70 -10.32 -20.22
CA GLY A 25 32.52 -9.27 -19.64
C GLY A 25 31.83 -8.65 -18.43
N ALA A 26 32.62 -8.37 -17.40
CA ALA A 26 32.20 -7.64 -16.23
C ALA A 26 31.61 -6.28 -16.64
N SER A 27 30.29 -6.15 -16.49
CA SER A 27 29.62 -4.85 -16.43
C SER A 27 30.23 -4.07 -15.26
N GLY A 28 30.50 -2.78 -15.50
CA GLY A 28 31.18 -1.90 -14.56
C GLY A 28 30.59 -1.96 -13.15
N SER A 29 31.49 -1.85 -12.17
CA SER A 29 31.19 -1.71 -10.74
C SER A 29 30.01 -0.78 -10.55
N MET A 30 28.84 -1.35 -10.25
CA MET A 30 27.71 -0.58 -9.77
C MET A 30 28.21 0.25 -8.59
N LEU A 31 27.79 1.52 -8.50
CA LEU A 31 27.76 2.26 -7.25
C LEU A 31 26.79 1.52 -6.32
N GLN A 32 27.21 0.36 -5.82
CA GLN A 32 26.50 -0.39 -4.81
C GLN A 32 26.64 0.45 -3.55
N THR A 33 25.65 1.31 -3.37
CA THR A 33 25.60 2.22 -2.23
C THR A 33 25.52 1.33 -0.99
N ASP A 34 26.60 1.26 -0.22
CA ASP A 34 26.58 0.59 1.07
C ASP A 34 25.77 1.49 2.01
N CYS A 35 24.70 0.98 2.64
CA CYS A 35 23.92 1.77 3.57
C CYS A 35 24.74 2.20 4.80
N ASN A 36 25.91 1.58 5.06
CA ASN A 36 26.85 2.05 6.09
C ASN A 36 27.77 3.19 5.61
N ASN A 37 27.74 3.52 4.31
CA ASN A 37 28.50 4.60 3.70
C ASN A 37 27.60 5.36 2.70
N PRO A 38 26.62 6.13 3.20
CA PRO A 38 25.68 6.86 2.36
C PRO A 38 26.40 7.81 1.39
N PRO A 39 25.84 8.04 0.18
CA PRO A 39 26.47 8.86 -0.84
C PRO A 39 26.48 10.33 -0.43
N SER A 40 27.46 11.08 -0.96
CA SER A 40 27.44 12.54 -0.84
C SER A 40 26.24 13.12 -1.59
N VAL A 41 25.55 14.07 -0.97
CA VAL A 41 24.41 14.78 -1.56
C VAL A 41 24.91 15.96 -2.40
N MET A 42 24.31 16.16 -3.58
CA MET A 42 24.50 17.37 -4.37
C MET A 42 23.60 18.48 -3.82
N ALA A 43 24.20 19.61 -3.47
CA ALA A 43 23.42 20.76 -3.02
C ALA A 43 22.59 21.34 -4.17
N ILE A 44 21.34 21.73 -3.91
CA ILE A 44 20.46 22.29 -4.93
C ILE A 44 21.07 23.56 -5.55
N SER A 45 21.84 24.31 -4.77
CA SER A 45 22.57 25.52 -5.21
C SER A 45 23.65 25.24 -6.24
N ASP A 46 24.13 23.99 -6.36
CA ASP A 46 25.15 23.57 -7.30
C ASP A 46 24.55 23.09 -8.64
N VAL A 47 23.25 22.80 -8.67
CA VAL A 47 22.56 22.26 -9.85
C VAL A 47 22.49 23.30 -10.96
N ARG A 48 22.86 22.91 -12.19
CA ARG A 48 22.82 23.77 -13.39
C ARG A 48 22.19 23.01 -14.55
N ALA A 49 21.48 23.73 -15.41
CA ALA A 49 20.97 23.18 -16.67
C ALA A 49 22.12 22.66 -17.54
N GLY A 50 21.88 21.56 -18.25
CA GLY A 50 22.86 20.85 -19.09
C GLY A 50 23.78 19.90 -18.31
N MET A 51 23.70 19.82 -16.98
CA MET A 51 24.38 18.77 -16.23
C MET A 51 23.83 17.39 -16.62
N THR A 52 24.72 16.41 -16.78
CA THR A 52 24.35 15.05 -17.16
C THR A 52 24.64 14.07 -16.02
N GLY A 53 23.82 13.04 -15.91
CA GLY A 53 23.90 12.06 -14.84
C GLY A 53 23.31 10.71 -15.21
N LYS A 54 23.15 9.87 -14.19
CA LYS A 54 22.55 8.54 -14.30
C LYS A 54 21.42 8.41 -13.29
N ALA A 55 20.37 7.70 -13.68
CA ALA A 55 19.30 7.28 -12.77
C ALA A 55 19.17 5.76 -12.77
N TYR A 56 18.66 5.22 -11.66
CA TYR A 56 18.65 3.78 -11.40
C TYR A 56 17.26 3.29 -10.98
N THR A 57 16.75 2.23 -11.59
CA THR A 57 15.46 1.62 -11.21
C THR A 57 15.39 0.15 -11.63
N ALA A 58 14.61 -0.67 -10.93
CA ALA A 58 14.31 -2.03 -11.37
C ALA A 58 13.16 -2.05 -12.39
N LEU A 59 13.36 -2.70 -13.54
CA LEU A 59 12.33 -2.89 -14.60
C LEU A 59 11.79 -4.31 -14.69
N SER A 60 12.58 -5.29 -14.24
CA SER A 60 12.21 -6.70 -14.17
C SER A 60 13.02 -7.39 -13.08
N GLY A 61 12.36 -8.23 -12.29
CA GLY A 61 12.89 -8.77 -11.05
C GLY A 61 13.30 -7.66 -10.09
N ARG A 62 14.46 -7.86 -9.48
CA ARG A 62 15.16 -6.89 -8.63
C ARG A 62 16.40 -6.28 -9.30
N THR A 63 16.62 -6.57 -10.57
CA THR A 63 17.82 -6.11 -11.28
C THR A 63 17.71 -4.62 -11.56
N ILE A 64 18.63 -3.85 -10.98
CA ILE A 64 18.73 -2.41 -11.20
C ILE A 64 19.22 -2.15 -12.63
N SER A 65 18.44 -1.36 -13.37
CA SER A 65 18.78 -0.83 -14.68
C SER A 65 19.15 0.64 -14.56
N GLU A 66 20.09 1.08 -15.38
CA GLU A 66 20.49 2.50 -15.46
C GLU A 66 19.97 3.16 -16.73
N PHE A 67 19.78 4.48 -16.67
CA PHE A 67 19.49 5.33 -17.82
C PHE A 67 20.08 6.73 -17.64
N ASP A 68 20.22 7.44 -18.76
CA ASP A 68 20.83 8.75 -18.81
C ASP A 68 19.85 9.84 -18.37
N VAL A 69 20.39 10.85 -17.71
CA VAL A 69 19.66 12.03 -17.24
C VAL A 69 20.37 13.30 -17.71
N GLU A 70 19.60 14.27 -18.18
CA GLU A 70 20.03 15.65 -18.42
C GLU A 70 19.19 16.60 -17.56
N VAL A 71 19.84 17.48 -16.80
CA VAL A 71 19.16 18.52 -16.02
C VAL A 71 18.68 19.61 -16.96
N VAL A 72 17.37 19.85 -16.99
CA VAL A 72 16.75 20.92 -17.78
C VAL A 72 16.75 22.23 -16.99
N GLY A 73 16.51 22.17 -15.68
CA GLY A 73 16.50 23.34 -14.82
C GLY A 73 16.02 23.04 -13.40
N VAL A 74 15.93 24.08 -12.57
CA VAL A 74 15.41 24.00 -11.20
C VAL A 74 14.19 24.91 -11.10
N LEU A 75 13.10 24.38 -10.55
CA LEU A 75 11.85 25.09 -10.28
C LEU A 75 11.71 25.30 -8.77
N PRO A 76 11.97 26.52 -8.27
CA PRO A 76 11.93 26.78 -6.84
C PRO A 76 10.54 26.58 -6.24
N GLY A 77 10.46 25.85 -5.12
CA GLY A 77 9.20 25.60 -4.39
C GLY A 77 8.11 24.84 -5.16
N ALA A 78 8.45 24.19 -6.28
CA ALA A 78 7.47 23.56 -7.15
C ALA A 78 6.89 22.24 -6.60
N ILE A 79 7.56 21.59 -5.66
CA ILE A 79 7.02 20.41 -4.95
C ILE A 79 6.18 20.87 -3.76
N TYR A 80 6.73 21.78 -2.97
CA TYR A 80 6.14 22.27 -1.75
C TYR A 80 6.83 23.60 -1.38
N PRO A 81 6.23 24.49 -0.55
CA PRO A 81 6.98 25.61 0.01
C PRO A 81 8.32 25.14 0.60
N LEU A 82 9.42 25.71 0.07
CA LEU A 82 10.81 25.39 0.42
C LEU A 82 11.34 24.03 -0.08
N ILE A 83 10.61 23.32 -0.94
CA ILE A 83 11.09 22.12 -1.63
C ILE A 83 11.05 22.39 -3.13
N ASP A 84 12.25 22.58 -3.69
CA ASP A 84 12.45 22.80 -5.11
C ASP A 84 12.23 21.51 -5.90
N MET A 85 12.00 21.64 -7.21
CA MET A 85 11.99 20.52 -8.15
C MET A 85 13.14 20.67 -9.13
N VAL A 86 13.92 19.61 -9.36
CA VAL A 86 14.86 19.59 -10.47
C VAL A 86 14.18 18.95 -11.67
N LEU A 87 14.01 19.71 -12.75
CA LEU A 87 13.45 19.22 -13.99
C LEU A 87 14.54 18.48 -14.77
N ILE A 88 14.23 17.26 -15.18
CA ILE A 88 15.16 16.42 -15.93
C ILE A 88 14.53 15.89 -17.21
N LYS A 89 15.39 15.58 -18.18
CA LYS A 89 15.09 14.74 -19.34
C LYS A 89 15.79 13.41 -19.18
N VAL A 90 15.11 12.32 -19.54
CA VAL A 90 15.65 10.96 -19.49
C VAL A 90 15.85 10.39 -20.88
N SER A 91 16.83 9.49 -21.03
CA SER A 91 17.04 8.75 -22.27
C SER A 91 17.79 7.45 -22.04
N GLY A 92 17.69 6.53 -22.97
CA GLY A 92 18.51 5.32 -23.02
C GLY A 92 17.68 4.05 -22.91
N PRO A 93 18.31 2.88 -23.12
CA PRO A 93 17.58 1.65 -23.44
C PRO A 93 16.52 1.24 -22.41
N ALA A 94 16.77 1.51 -21.12
CA ALA A 94 15.87 1.16 -20.04
C ALA A 94 14.55 1.95 -20.08
N VAL A 95 14.60 3.27 -20.29
CA VAL A 95 13.41 4.11 -20.40
C VAL A 95 12.77 4.02 -21.78
N ASP A 96 13.57 3.88 -22.84
CA ASP A 96 13.06 3.73 -24.21
C ASP A 96 12.22 2.45 -24.37
N ALA A 97 12.59 1.36 -23.67
CA ALA A 97 11.88 0.09 -23.70
C ALA A 97 10.47 0.13 -23.07
N VAL A 98 10.20 1.13 -22.24
CA VAL A 98 8.92 1.28 -21.51
C VAL A 98 8.24 2.62 -21.80
N ASP A 99 8.69 3.28 -22.87
CA ASP A 99 8.21 4.58 -23.33
C ASP A 99 8.29 5.71 -22.28
N GLY A 100 9.45 5.85 -21.64
CA GLY A 100 9.77 6.93 -20.71
C GLY A 100 9.64 6.56 -19.23
N ILE A 101 9.30 7.54 -18.40
CA ILE A 101 9.10 7.38 -16.95
C ILE A 101 7.72 6.77 -16.68
N ALA A 102 7.69 5.71 -15.89
CA ALA A 102 6.48 4.98 -15.53
C ALA A 102 6.12 5.15 -14.04
N ALA A 103 4.85 5.00 -13.71
CA ALA A 103 4.37 4.81 -12.33
C ALA A 103 5.10 3.61 -11.68
N GLY A 104 5.59 3.82 -10.45
CA GLY A 104 6.52 2.92 -9.76
C GLY A 104 8.01 3.20 -10.00
N PHE A 105 8.37 4.16 -10.85
CA PHE A 105 9.73 4.74 -10.90
C PHE A 105 9.94 5.77 -9.80
N SER A 106 8.88 6.22 -9.13
CA SER A 106 8.95 7.13 -8.00
C SER A 106 9.99 6.64 -7.00
N GLY A 107 10.99 7.48 -6.71
CA GLY A 107 12.12 7.14 -5.85
C GLY A 107 13.40 6.74 -6.56
N SER A 108 13.41 6.62 -7.89
CA SER A 108 14.61 6.24 -8.65
C SER A 108 15.73 7.25 -8.41
N PRO A 109 16.87 6.87 -7.78
CA PRO A 109 17.90 7.82 -7.43
C PRO A 109 18.62 8.34 -8.66
N VAL A 110 18.86 9.64 -8.70
CA VAL A 110 19.58 10.35 -9.75
C VAL A 110 20.92 10.81 -9.21
N TYR A 111 21.99 10.51 -9.93
CA TYR A 111 23.35 10.91 -9.60
C TYR A 111 23.96 11.80 -10.68
N VAL A 112 24.59 12.89 -10.25
CA VAL A 112 25.38 13.80 -11.10
C VAL A 112 26.74 13.96 -10.45
N ASP A 113 27.83 13.83 -11.21
CA ASP A 113 29.20 13.88 -10.70
C ASP A 113 29.47 12.96 -9.48
N GLY A 114 28.82 11.79 -9.46
CA GLY A 114 28.92 10.82 -8.37
C GLY A 114 28.22 11.23 -7.07
N LYS A 115 27.50 12.36 -7.05
CA LYS A 115 26.70 12.82 -5.91
C LYS A 115 25.22 12.55 -6.15
N LEU A 116 24.50 12.20 -5.09
CA LEU A 116 23.05 12.00 -5.14
C LEU A 116 22.35 13.36 -5.31
N LEU A 117 21.70 13.56 -6.45
CA LEU A 117 20.91 14.73 -6.77
C LEU A 117 19.51 14.64 -6.13
N GLY A 118 18.89 13.46 -6.16
CA GLY A 118 17.51 13.29 -5.71
C GLY A 118 16.83 12.05 -6.25
N ALA A 119 15.50 12.01 -6.13
CA ALA A 119 14.65 10.96 -6.67
C ALA A 119 13.73 11.46 -7.78
N ILE A 120 13.62 10.72 -8.89
CA ILE A 120 12.51 10.92 -9.83
C ILE A 120 11.20 10.65 -9.09
N ALA A 121 10.28 11.59 -9.09
CA ALA A 121 9.04 11.50 -8.32
C ALA A 121 7.82 12.09 -9.03
N TYR A 122 8.05 12.96 -10.02
CA TYR A 122 6.99 13.69 -10.74
C TYR A 122 7.08 13.43 -12.24
N GLY A 123 5.93 13.39 -12.90
CA GLY A 123 5.81 13.29 -14.35
C GLY A 123 5.08 14.48 -14.96
N PHE A 124 5.21 14.61 -16.28
CA PHE A 124 4.56 15.66 -17.06
C PHE A 124 3.64 15.05 -18.12
N TRP A 125 2.42 15.56 -18.19
CA TRP A 125 1.45 15.14 -19.19
C TRP A 125 1.96 15.39 -20.60
N GLY A 126 1.82 14.39 -21.48
CA GLY A 126 2.19 14.48 -22.88
C GLY A 126 3.68 14.32 -23.18
N ASN A 127 4.53 14.12 -22.16
CA ASN A 127 5.93 13.76 -22.36
C ASN A 127 6.48 12.93 -21.19
N SER A 128 6.48 11.61 -21.35
CA SER A 128 7.02 10.64 -20.38
C SER A 128 8.54 10.70 -20.23
N TYR A 129 9.27 11.35 -21.14
CA TYR A 129 10.74 11.49 -21.08
C TYR A 129 11.19 12.72 -20.27
N ILE A 130 10.24 13.49 -19.71
CA ILE A 130 10.53 14.60 -18.80
C ILE A 130 9.98 14.24 -17.42
N GLY A 131 10.82 14.40 -16.40
CA GLY A 131 10.48 14.11 -15.01
C GLY A 131 10.89 15.21 -14.05
N GLY A 132 10.24 15.26 -12.90
CA GLY A 132 10.63 16.09 -11.78
C GLY A 132 11.31 15.26 -10.71
N VAL A 133 12.46 15.76 -10.26
CA VAL A 133 13.28 15.16 -9.20
C VAL A 133 13.09 15.92 -7.90
N THR A 134 12.78 15.19 -6.84
CA THR A 134 12.81 15.68 -5.46
C THR A 134 14.26 15.72 -4.98
N PRO A 135 14.79 16.89 -4.59
CA PRO A 135 16.18 17.04 -4.17
C PRO A 135 16.52 16.15 -2.98
N ALA A 136 17.67 15.50 -3.05
CA ALA A 136 18.14 14.60 -1.99
C ALA A 136 18.36 15.32 -0.66
N GLU A 137 18.67 16.62 -0.65
CA GLU A 137 18.74 17.43 0.58
C GLU A 137 17.44 17.31 1.40
N SER A 138 16.27 17.48 0.76
CA SER A 138 14.97 17.35 1.41
C SER A 138 14.64 15.92 1.82
N MET A 139 15.15 14.93 1.09
CA MET A 139 14.94 13.50 1.39
C MET A 139 15.82 13.03 2.55
N VAL A 140 17.05 13.54 2.66
CA VAL A 140 17.96 13.22 3.77
C VAL A 140 17.51 13.90 5.06
N ASP A 141 16.86 15.08 4.97
CA ASP A 141 16.22 15.70 6.13
C ASP A 141 15.22 14.74 6.80
N ILE A 142 14.35 14.07 6.03
CA ILE A 142 13.41 13.09 6.62
C ILE A 142 14.11 11.85 7.19
N ALA A 143 15.24 11.43 6.60
CA ALA A 143 16.05 10.33 7.13
C ALA A 143 16.63 10.64 8.52
N SER A 144 17.09 11.87 8.74
CA SER A 144 17.83 12.29 9.94
C SER A 144 16.95 12.68 11.14
N LEU A 145 15.62 12.78 10.96
CA LEU A 145 14.72 13.32 11.97
C LEU A 145 14.25 12.29 13.01
N PRO A 146 14.24 12.63 14.31
CA PRO A 146 13.52 11.84 15.31
C PRO A 146 12.02 11.78 15.00
N ALA A 147 11.35 10.66 15.32
CA ALA A 147 9.91 10.49 15.09
C ALA A 147 9.04 11.62 15.68
N THR A 148 9.45 12.19 16.83
CA THR A 148 8.76 13.31 17.49
C THR A 148 8.89 14.65 16.75
N SER A 149 9.95 14.82 15.94
CA SER A 149 10.16 16.01 15.11
C SER A 149 9.36 15.94 13.81
N LEU A 150 9.15 14.74 13.28
CA LEU A 150 8.33 14.51 12.08
C LEU A 150 6.88 14.96 12.28
N SER A 151 6.27 14.65 13.43
CA SER A 151 4.90 15.10 13.72
C SER A 151 4.78 16.63 13.77
N ARG A 152 5.83 17.35 14.19
CA ARG A 152 5.85 18.82 14.24
C ARG A 152 6.04 19.45 12.85
N LEU A 153 6.77 18.78 11.96
CA LEU A 153 6.96 19.23 10.59
C LEU A 153 5.66 19.22 9.80
N ASN A 154 4.85 18.16 9.93
CA ASN A 154 3.54 18.10 9.27
C ASN A 154 2.61 19.21 9.77
N ALA A 155 2.53 19.42 11.08
CA ALA A 155 1.71 20.49 11.64
C ALA A 155 2.17 21.91 11.23
N ARG A 156 3.43 22.08 10.83
CA ARG A 156 3.95 23.35 10.30
C ARG A 156 3.68 23.47 8.79
N ALA A 157 3.79 22.36 8.06
CA ALA A 157 3.46 22.26 6.64
C ALA A 157 1.97 22.54 6.42
N GLU A 158 1.05 21.86 7.11
CA GLU A 158 -0.40 22.07 7.02
C GLU A 158 -0.80 23.56 7.20
N ARG A 159 -0.14 24.25 8.13
CA ARG A 159 -0.34 25.71 8.35
C ARG A 159 0.21 26.59 7.23
N ALA A 160 1.27 26.15 6.54
CA ALA A 160 1.81 26.89 5.40
C ALA A 160 0.93 26.73 4.14
N LEU A 161 0.33 25.56 3.92
CA LEU A 161 -0.59 25.32 2.80
C LEU A 161 -1.90 26.09 2.90
N SER A 162 -2.47 26.21 4.10
CA SER A 162 -3.72 26.96 4.29
C SER A 162 -3.58 28.46 3.98
N THR A 163 -2.35 28.93 3.79
CA THR A 163 -2.02 30.30 3.37
C THR A 163 -1.83 30.44 1.85
N ILE A 164 -1.73 29.34 1.11
CA ILE A 164 -1.43 29.29 -0.33
C ILE A 164 -2.47 28.42 -1.05
N GLU A 165 -3.75 28.78 -0.94
CA GLU A 165 -4.77 28.26 -1.87
C GLU A 165 -4.87 29.18 -3.08
N SER A 166 -4.14 28.85 -4.14
CA SER A 166 -4.53 29.27 -5.48
C SER A 166 -3.87 28.40 -6.55
N SER A 167 -4.74 27.77 -7.34
CA SER A 167 -4.60 27.39 -8.75
C SER A 167 -3.51 26.40 -9.14
N VAL A 168 -3.90 25.16 -9.46
CA VAL A 168 -3.21 24.38 -10.49
C VAL A 168 -4.19 23.48 -11.25
N GLY A 169 -4.67 23.98 -12.38
CA GLY A 169 -5.34 23.20 -13.41
C GLY A 169 -4.87 23.70 -14.76
N GLU A 170 -3.80 23.10 -15.30
CA GLU A 170 -3.37 23.34 -16.69
C GLU A 170 -2.37 22.28 -17.18
N LEU A 171 -2.29 22.11 -18.50
CA LEU A 171 -1.29 21.29 -19.18
C LEU A 171 0.13 21.81 -18.85
N GLY A 172 1.06 20.91 -18.52
CA GLY A 172 2.47 21.27 -18.23
C GLY A 172 2.83 21.47 -16.76
N THR A 173 1.89 21.29 -15.83
CA THR A 173 2.18 21.32 -14.38
C THR A 173 2.67 19.95 -13.90
N PRO A 174 3.77 19.88 -13.11
CA PRO A 174 4.26 18.62 -12.58
C PRO A 174 3.23 17.98 -11.66
N ARG A 175 3.06 16.66 -11.77
CA ARG A 175 2.23 15.87 -10.86
C ARG A 175 3.03 14.72 -10.28
N PRO A 176 2.82 14.34 -9.01
CA PRO A 176 3.38 13.10 -8.49
C PRO A 176 3.06 11.95 -9.44
N LEU A 177 4.04 11.08 -9.69
CA LEU A 177 3.79 9.85 -10.43
C LEU A 177 2.71 9.05 -9.68
N PRO A 178 1.70 8.51 -10.37
CA PRO A 178 0.73 7.66 -9.71
C PRO A 178 1.41 6.48 -9.04
N VAL A 179 0.93 6.10 -7.86
CA VAL A 179 1.43 4.90 -7.18
C VAL A 179 0.68 3.68 -7.74
N PRO A 180 1.37 2.70 -8.34
CA PRO A 180 0.75 1.44 -8.70
C PRO A 180 0.42 0.66 -7.42
N VAL A 181 -0.86 0.39 -7.20
CA VAL A 181 -1.38 -0.33 -6.02
C VAL A 181 -1.88 -1.69 -6.46
N ALA A 182 -1.15 -2.73 -6.05
CA ALA A 182 -1.58 -4.10 -6.19
C ALA A 182 -2.68 -4.42 -5.20
N VAL A 183 -3.79 -5.02 -5.67
CA VAL A 183 -4.84 -5.55 -4.80
C VAL A 183 -5.15 -7.01 -5.11
N GLY A 184 -5.51 -7.74 -4.06
CA GLY A 184 -5.88 -9.14 -4.11
C GLY A 184 -7.34 -9.41 -3.78
N GLY A 185 -7.73 -10.68 -3.94
CA GLY A 185 -8.96 -11.21 -3.35
C GLY A 185 -10.25 -11.02 -4.15
N VAL A 186 -10.24 -10.26 -5.25
CA VAL A 186 -11.48 -9.84 -5.92
C VAL A 186 -11.52 -10.03 -7.44
N SER A 187 -12.72 -9.94 -8.00
CA SER A 187 -12.99 -10.03 -9.44
C SER A 187 -12.52 -8.78 -10.21
N PRO A 188 -12.30 -8.86 -11.54
CA PRO A 188 -11.96 -7.69 -12.36
C PRO A 188 -12.97 -6.54 -12.25
N GLN A 189 -14.26 -6.85 -12.11
CA GLN A 189 -15.33 -5.85 -11.94
C GLN A 189 -15.17 -5.07 -10.62
N ARG A 190 -14.77 -5.75 -9.54
CA ARG A 190 -14.49 -5.12 -8.25
C ARG A 190 -13.30 -4.17 -8.33
N ILE A 191 -12.27 -4.54 -9.09
CA ILE A 191 -11.08 -3.69 -9.32
C ILE A 191 -11.45 -2.45 -10.13
N ALA A 192 -12.27 -2.60 -11.17
CA ALA A 192 -12.77 -1.45 -11.93
C ALA A 192 -13.59 -0.49 -11.05
N LYS A 193 -14.46 -1.02 -10.17
CA LYS A 193 -15.20 -0.22 -9.18
C LYS A 193 -14.25 0.51 -8.22
N LEU A 194 -13.25 -0.21 -7.69
CA LEU A 194 -12.23 0.36 -6.80
C LEU A 194 -11.42 1.47 -7.49
N GLN A 195 -11.00 1.29 -8.74
CA GLN A 195 -10.31 2.35 -9.49
C GLN A 195 -11.21 3.58 -9.66
N ALA A 196 -12.50 3.39 -9.96
CA ALA A 196 -13.43 4.51 -10.07
C ALA A 196 -13.63 5.26 -8.73
N GLU A 197 -13.64 4.55 -7.60
CA GLU A 197 -13.69 5.15 -6.26
C GLU A 197 -12.41 5.92 -5.93
N VAL A 198 -11.24 5.37 -6.28
CA VAL A 198 -9.93 6.03 -6.18
C VAL A 198 -9.88 7.32 -7.02
N ASP A 199 -10.34 7.26 -8.27
CA ASP A 199 -10.39 8.41 -9.18
C ASP A 199 -11.35 9.49 -8.65
N ALA A 200 -12.51 9.08 -8.13
CA ALA A 200 -13.49 9.98 -7.52
C ALA A 200 -12.97 10.64 -6.24
N ALA A 201 -12.10 9.96 -5.49
CA ALA A 201 -11.40 10.52 -4.34
C ALA A 201 -10.22 11.43 -4.72
N GLY A 202 -9.90 11.56 -6.02
CA GLY A 202 -8.79 12.38 -6.51
C GLY A 202 -7.40 11.84 -6.14
N LEU A 203 -7.31 10.55 -5.80
CA LEU A 203 -6.05 9.94 -5.38
C LEU A 203 -5.22 9.54 -6.61
N PRO A 204 -3.91 9.86 -6.65
CA PRO A 204 -3.05 9.51 -7.78
C PRO A 204 -2.60 8.03 -7.66
N LEU A 205 -3.55 7.09 -7.71
CA LEU A 205 -3.27 5.66 -7.58
C LEU A 205 -3.72 4.93 -8.84
N LYS A 206 -2.91 3.98 -9.29
CA LYS A 206 -3.27 3.03 -10.34
C LYS A 206 -3.45 1.65 -9.72
N VAL A 207 -4.70 1.26 -9.52
CA VAL A 207 -5.06 -0.03 -8.95
C VAL A 207 -4.96 -1.11 -10.03
N TYR A 208 -4.28 -2.20 -9.70
CA TYR A 208 -4.21 -3.37 -10.57
C TYR A 208 -4.34 -4.66 -9.78
N ARG A 209 -4.75 -5.73 -10.48
CA ARG A 209 -4.81 -7.06 -9.90
C ARG A 209 -3.42 -7.66 -9.83
N ALA A 210 -3.00 -8.08 -8.64
CA ALA A 210 -1.84 -8.95 -8.50
C ALA A 210 -2.27 -10.33 -7.99
N ALA A 211 -1.42 -11.32 -8.19
CA ALA A 211 -1.47 -12.55 -7.38
C ALA A 211 -0.90 -12.22 -5.99
N GLY A 212 -1.53 -12.76 -4.94
CA GLY A 212 -0.95 -12.73 -3.59
C GLY A 212 0.36 -13.52 -3.59
N SER A 213 1.31 -13.11 -2.74
CA SER A 213 2.66 -13.69 -2.70
C SER A 213 2.62 -15.22 -2.62
N THR A 214 3.32 -15.88 -3.55
CA THR A 214 3.94 -17.19 -3.31
C THR A 214 5.41 -16.93 -3.00
N GLN A 215 5.89 -17.36 -1.85
CA GLN A 215 7.22 -17.11 -1.28
C GLN A 215 8.43 -17.12 -2.24
N SER A 216 9.40 -16.28 -1.84
CA SER A 216 10.87 -16.37 -1.97
C SER A 216 11.49 -16.36 -3.38
N GLY A 217 11.78 -15.14 -3.86
CA GLY A 217 12.82 -14.89 -4.86
C GLY A 217 14.17 -14.67 -4.19
N SER A 218 15.13 -15.57 -4.39
CA SER A 218 16.53 -15.41 -3.98
C SER A 218 17.21 -14.31 -4.82
N GLY A 219 17.07 -13.06 -4.40
CA GLY A 219 17.82 -11.91 -4.93
C GLY A 219 18.92 -11.51 -3.96
N GLY A 220 20.13 -11.24 -4.46
CA GLY A 220 21.37 -11.05 -3.69
C GLY A 220 21.49 -9.78 -2.82
N GLY A 221 20.38 -9.27 -2.27
CA GLY A 221 20.39 -8.27 -1.20
C GLY A 221 20.71 -8.90 0.15
N SER A 222 21.27 -8.12 1.09
CA SER A 222 21.33 -8.59 2.48
C SER A 222 19.91 -8.76 3.00
N PRO A 223 19.56 -9.92 3.60
CA PRO A 223 18.23 -10.15 4.15
C PRO A 223 17.80 -8.97 5.03
N GLY A 224 16.67 -8.35 4.69
CA GLY A 224 16.07 -7.26 5.48
C GLY A 224 16.57 -5.85 5.18
N MET A 225 17.25 -5.60 4.06
CA MET A 225 17.63 -4.24 3.65
C MET A 225 17.36 -3.99 2.17
N ILE A 226 16.61 -2.92 1.87
CA ILE A 226 16.29 -2.49 0.50
C ILE A 226 17.29 -1.41 0.08
N MET A 227 17.99 -1.65 -1.02
CA MET A 227 19.07 -0.79 -1.50
C MET A 227 18.56 0.30 -2.44
N PRO A 228 19.24 1.46 -2.54
CA PRO A 228 18.93 2.50 -3.53
C PRO A 228 18.83 1.94 -4.96
N GLY A 229 17.73 2.26 -5.65
CA GLY A 229 17.39 1.76 -6.99
C GLY A 229 16.56 0.47 -6.99
N GLU A 230 16.52 -0.28 -5.88
CA GLU A 230 15.60 -1.43 -5.75
C GLU A 230 14.16 -0.97 -5.53
N SER A 231 13.22 -1.82 -5.94
CA SER A 231 11.79 -1.59 -5.71
C SER A 231 11.45 -1.77 -4.23
N LEU A 232 10.66 -0.83 -3.70
CA LEU A 232 10.21 -0.78 -2.31
C LEU A 232 8.68 -0.74 -2.29
N SER A 233 8.08 -1.69 -1.56
CA SER A 233 6.64 -1.78 -1.36
C SER A 233 6.21 -1.20 -0.01
N ALA A 234 5.18 -0.35 -0.05
CA ALA A 234 4.45 0.12 1.11
C ALA A 234 3.18 -0.72 1.26
N VAL A 235 3.13 -1.58 2.27
CA VAL A 235 2.08 -2.59 2.43
C VAL A 235 1.01 -2.11 3.40
N LEU A 236 -0.22 -2.02 2.89
CA LEU A 236 -1.41 -1.58 3.63
C LEU A 236 -2.05 -2.76 4.36
N SER A 237 -2.12 -3.91 3.67
CA SER A 237 -2.61 -5.17 4.22
C SER A 237 -2.02 -6.39 3.53
N GLU A 238 -1.96 -7.51 4.25
CA GLU A 238 -1.49 -8.82 3.78
C GLU A 238 -2.48 -9.93 4.12
N GLY A 239 -2.49 -11.03 3.35
CA GLY A 239 -3.42 -12.15 3.51
C GLY A 239 -4.46 -12.20 2.40
N ASP A 240 -5.69 -12.58 2.72
CA ASP A 240 -6.76 -12.74 1.73
C ASP A 240 -7.09 -11.44 1.00
N ALA A 241 -7.15 -10.33 1.72
CA ALA A 241 -7.42 -8.99 1.23
C ALA A 241 -6.16 -8.14 1.35
N PHE A 242 -5.17 -8.40 0.48
CA PHE A 242 -3.93 -7.64 0.46
C PHE A 242 -4.04 -6.38 -0.42
N ALA A 243 -3.29 -5.34 -0.02
CA ALA A 243 -3.09 -4.13 -0.80
C ALA A 243 -1.68 -3.56 -0.52
N PHE A 244 -0.92 -3.24 -1.57
CA PHE A 244 0.40 -2.60 -1.43
C PHE A 244 0.73 -1.68 -2.62
N GLY A 245 1.32 -0.54 -2.32
CA GLY A 245 1.86 0.39 -3.31
C GLY A 245 3.33 0.07 -3.61
N THR A 246 3.76 0.20 -4.87
CA THR A 246 5.17 -0.04 -5.26
C THR A 246 5.83 1.23 -5.77
N GLY A 247 7.02 1.54 -5.25
CA GLY A 247 7.93 2.55 -5.79
C GLY A 247 9.37 2.07 -5.69
N THR A 248 10.31 2.99 -5.54
CA THR A 248 11.76 2.73 -5.55
C THR A 248 12.42 3.34 -4.29
N ALA A 249 13.39 2.64 -3.71
CA ALA A 249 14.24 3.20 -2.66
C ALA A 249 15.27 4.17 -3.27
N THR A 250 15.48 5.33 -2.66
CA THR A 250 16.37 6.38 -3.16
C THR A 250 17.69 6.42 -2.40
N TYR A 251 17.59 6.31 -1.08
CA TYR A 251 18.69 6.57 -0.15
C TYR A 251 18.57 5.62 1.04
N CYS A 252 19.71 5.21 1.58
CA CYS A 252 19.76 4.51 2.85
C CYS A 252 20.96 4.98 3.68
N ASP A 253 20.78 4.98 5.01
CA ASP A 253 21.79 5.31 6.02
C ASP A 253 21.56 4.43 7.26
N GLY A 254 22.47 3.49 7.47
CA GLY A 254 22.30 2.38 8.40
C GLY A 254 21.00 1.61 8.10
N ALA A 255 20.10 1.57 9.09
CA ALA A 255 18.80 0.93 8.95
C ALA A 255 17.72 1.84 8.31
N THR A 256 18.00 3.12 8.15
CA THR A 256 17.00 4.06 7.62
C THR A 256 17.00 4.00 6.10
N VAL A 257 15.82 3.86 5.51
CA VAL A 257 15.60 3.89 4.06
C VAL A 257 14.62 5.01 3.75
N VAL A 258 14.92 5.78 2.69
CA VAL A 258 14.03 6.80 2.14
C VAL A 258 13.75 6.48 0.68
N GLY A 259 12.49 6.61 0.27
CA GLY A 259 12.06 6.27 -1.08
C GLY A 259 10.95 7.16 -1.61
N TRP A 260 10.58 6.90 -2.86
CA TRP A 260 9.47 7.48 -3.62
C TRP A 260 9.63 8.95 -4.01
N GLY A 261 10.23 9.78 -3.16
CA GLY A 261 10.41 11.22 -3.42
C GLY A 261 9.10 12.03 -3.43
N HIS A 262 7.96 11.40 -3.14
CA HIS A 262 6.67 12.04 -2.95
C HIS A 262 5.83 11.25 -1.93
N PRO A 263 4.76 11.83 -1.37
CA PRO A 263 3.89 11.11 -0.44
C PRO A 263 3.15 9.95 -1.10
N PHE A 264 2.79 8.95 -0.29
CA PHE A 264 1.75 8.00 -0.63
C PHE A 264 0.36 8.60 -0.39
N PHE A 265 0.05 8.91 0.88
CA PHE A 265 -1.19 9.55 1.31
C PHE A 265 -0.95 10.88 2.02
N TRP A 266 0.31 11.25 2.22
CA TRP A 266 0.73 12.45 2.96
C TRP A 266 0.19 12.52 4.38
N THR A 267 0.24 11.39 5.06
CA THR A 267 -0.35 11.25 6.41
C THR A 267 0.61 11.64 7.53
N GLY A 268 1.87 11.91 7.22
CA GLY A 268 2.88 12.15 8.21
C GLY A 268 3.35 10.87 8.88
N THR A 269 3.33 10.81 10.22
CA THR A 269 3.64 9.57 10.95
C THR A 269 2.62 8.51 10.57
N ILE A 270 3.05 7.37 10.04
CA ILE A 270 2.17 6.26 9.66
C ILE A 270 2.89 4.95 9.95
N THR A 271 2.15 3.84 10.01
CA THR A 271 2.73 2.51 10.08
C THR A 271 2.26 1.72 8.87
N MET A 272 3.20 1.17 8.11
CA MET A 272 2.98 0.19 7.05
C MET A 272 4.10 -0.83 7.10
N SER A 273 3.89 -2.06 6.60
CA SER A 273 5.03 -2.95 6.37
C SER A 273 5.83 -2.43 5.18
N MET A 274 7.17 -2.44 5.32
CA MET A 274 8.10 -2.15 4.24
C MET A 274 8.60 -3.50 3.73
N ASN A 275 8.28 -3.84 2.48
CA ASN A 275 8.68 -5.11 1.89
C ASN A 275 9.52 -4.86 0.63
N GLU A 276 10.32 -5.86 0.29
CA GLU A 276 10.91 -5.96 -1.04
C GLU A 276 9.79 -6.08 -2.10
N ALA A 277 10.10 -5.73 -3.35
CA ALA A 277 9.18 -5.96 -4.46
C ALA A 277 9.93 -6.56 -5.65
N ASP A 278 9.33 -7.55 -6.30
CA ASP A 278 9.84 -8.14 -7.52
C ASP A 278 9.01 -7.63 -8.70
N VAL A 279 9.65 -6.87 -9.60
CA VAL A 279 8.96 -6.26 -10.74
C VAL A 279 8.74 -7.34 -11.79
N VAL A 280 7.50 -7.70 -12.06
CA VAL A 280 7.19 -8.64 -13.15
C VAL A 280 7.51 -8.00 -14.49
N THR A 281 6.95 -6.80 -14.72
CA THR A 281 7.16 -6.01 -15.95
C THR A 281 6.59 -4.59 -15.77
N VAL A 282 6.79 -3.74 -16.78
CA VAL A 282 6.10 -2.45 -16.94
C VAL A 282 5.05 -2.62 -18.04
N ILE A 283 3.80 -2.25 -17.75
CA ILE A 283 2.69 -2.37 -18.71
C ILE A 283 2.25 -0.98 -19.17
N GLU A 284 1.88 -0.92 -20.45
CA GLU A 284 1.27 0.25 -21.06
C GLU A 284 -0.11 0.54 -20.44
N ASP A 285 -0.32 1.78 -20.02
CA ASP A 285 -1.65 2.21 -19.56
C ASP A 285 -2.49 2.72 -20.72
N THR A 286 -3.43 1.89 -21.16
CA THR A 286 -4.34 2.23 -22.27
C THR A 286 -5.33 3.36 -21.93
N SER A 287 -5.42 3.79 -20.67
CA SER A 287 -6.15 5.02 -20.28
C SER A 287 -5.36 6.31 -20.52
N GLY A 288 -4.08 6.21 -20.91
CA GLY A 288 -3.26 7.34 -21.38
C GLY A 288 -2.64 8.22 -20.30
N PHE A 289 -2.48 7.71 -19.07
CA PHE A 289 -1.94 8.49 -17.95
C PHE A 289 -0.43 8.28 -17.79
N PHE A 290 -0.01 7.12 -17.28
CA PHE A 290 1.39 6.67 -17.22
C PHE A 290 1.43 5.15 -17.32
N ASN A 291 2.39 4.62 -18.07
CA ASN A 291 2.78 3.21 -17.95
C ASN A 291 3.11 2.89 -16.50
N PHE A 292 2.93 1.65 -16.05
CA PHE A 292 3.11 1.33 -14.63
C PHE A 292 3.75 -0.04 -14.39
N LYS A 293 4.54 -0.13 -13.32
CA LYS A 293 5.11 -1.40 -12.85
C LYS A 293 3.99 -2.31 -12.33
N ILE A 294 4.02 -3.56 -12.77
CA ILE A 294 3.36 -4.67 -12.07
C ILE A 294 4.43 -5.39 -11.27
N ALA A 295 4.25 -5.44 -9.96
CA ALA A 295 5.14 -6.13 -9.04
C ALA A 295 4.39 -7.16 -8.19
N THR A 296 5.13 -8.19 -7.77
CA THR A 296 4.74 -9.10 -6.68
C THR A 296 5.39 -8.65 -5.38
N LEU A 297 4.75 -9.01 -4.26
CA LEU A 297 5.25 -8.68 -2.93
C LEU A 297 6.37 -9.64 -2.53
N GLY A 298 7.53 -9.08 -2.19
CA GLY A 298 8.66 -9.81 -1.64
C GLY A 298 8.61 -9.93 -0.11
N GLU A 299 9.72 -10.38 0.47
CA GLU A 299 9.82 -10.60 1.91
C GLU A 299 9.75 -9.28 2.70
N PRO A 300 9.24 -9.30 3.95
CA PRO A 300 9.28 -8.13 4.82
C PRO A 300 10.70 -7.67 5.10
N ALA A 301 10.98 -6.39 4.89
CA ALA A 301 12.27 -5.76 5.10
C ALA A 301 12.27 -4.80 6.30
N GLY A 302 11.11 -4.31 6.75
CA GLY A 302 11.01 -3.42 7.91
C GLY A 302 9.65 -2.76 8.04
N ARG A 303 9.62 -1.54 8.60
CA ARG A 303 8.41 -0.76 8.82
C ARG A 303 8.58 0.64 8.23
N LEU A 304 7.60 1.11 7.47
CA LEU A 304 7.46 2.52 7.14
C LEU A 304 6.89 3.27 8.34
N ASP A 305 7.54 4.35 8.73
CA ASP A 305 7.16 5.15 9.90
C ASP A 305 6.79 6.62 9.57
N PHE A 306 6.96 7.02 8.31
CA PHE A 306 6.66 8.37 7.84
C PHE A 306 6.29 8.43 6.35
N ASP A 307 5.37 9.33 6.02
CA ASP A 307 4.83 9.60 4.69
C ASP A 307 4.64 11.12 4.51
N GLY A 308 5.55 11.76 3.76
CA GLY A 308 5.60 13.22 3.63
C GLY A 308 5.99 13.71 2.23
N ASN A 309 6.05 15.03 2.06
CA ASN A 309 6.23 15.68 0.76
C ASN A 309 7.55 15.34 0.03
N ALA A 310 8.61 15.04 0.79
CA ALA A 310 9.90 14.64 0.23
C ALA A 310 10.03 13.12 0.07
N GLY A 311 8.98 12.34 0.33
CA GLY A 311 9.00 10.88 0.24
C GLY A 311 8.55 10.17 1.51
N ILE A 312 8.71 8.85 1.47
CA ILE A 312 8.41 7.96 2.59
C ILE A 312 9.69 7.52 3.28
N ARG A 313 9.60 7.24 4.58
CA ARG A 313 10.71 6.69 5.38
C ARG A 313 10.35 5.34 5.96
N GLY A 314 11.31 4.43 5.91
CA GLY A 314 11.26 3.16 6.61
C GLY A 314 12.50 2.87 7.43
N ILE A 315 12.33 1.96 8.39
CA ILE A 315 13.39 1.42 9.23
C ILE A 315 13.49 -0.08 8.98
N SER A 316 14.59 -0.48 8.34
CA SER A 316 14.95 -1.86 8.06
C SER A 316 15.06 -2.68 9.35
N GLY A 317 14.63 -3.94 9.28
CA GLY A 317 14.65 -4.89 10.39
C GLY A 317 13.61 -4.67 11.50
N GLN A 318 12.83 -3.59 11.48
CA GLN A 318 11.73 -3.38 12.43
C GLN A 318 10.41 -3.88 11.85
N ALA A 319 9.81 -4.91 12.45
CA ALA A 319 8.49 -5.36 12.02
C ALA A 319 7.42 -4.28 12.23
N ALA A 320 6.49 -4.17 11.29
CA ALA A 320 5.31 -3.33 11.45
C ALA A 320 4.26 -4.04 12.32
N PRO A 321 3.72 -3.40 13.37
CA PRO A 321 2.55 -3.94 14.06
C PRO A 321 1.36 -3.97 13.09
N SER A 322 0.54 -5.02 13.20
CA SER A 322 -0.67 -5.19 12.41
C SER A 322 -1.87 -5.51 13.29
N VAL A 323 -3.05 -5.23 12.76
CA VAL A 323 -4.35 -5.62 13.32
C VAL A 323 -4.85 -6.84 12.54
N PRO A 324 -4.96 -8.03 13.14
CA PRO A 324 -5.55 -9.18 12.49
C PRO A 324 -7.07 -8.98 12.30
N ILE A 325 -7.50 -9.32 11.09
CA ILE A 325 -8.89 -9.40 10.66
C ILE A 325 -9.17 -10.85 10.27
N THR A 326 -10.14 -11.48 10.94
CA THR A 326 -10.53 -12.87 10.68
C THR A 326 -11.98 -12.97 10.26
N SER A 327 -12.32 -13.98 9.47
CA SER A 327 -13.71 -14.29 9.14
C SER A 327 -13.99 -15.76 8.99
N SER A 328 -15.17 -16.19 9.41
CA SER A 328 -15.75 -17.51 9.11
C SER A 328 -16.99 -17.33 8.25
N VAL A 329 -16.87 -17.68 6.97
CA VAL A 329 -17.92 -17.44 5.97
C VAL A 329 -18.50 -18.75 5.46
N GLU A 330 -19.83 -18.81 5.36
CA GLU A 330 -20.58 -19.93 4.78
C GLU A 330 -21.58 -19.45 3.75
N PHE A 331 -21.73 -20.20 2.66
CA PHE A 331 -22.88 -20.09 1.78
C PHE A 331 -23.90 -21.20 2.09
N ALA A 332 -24.92 -20.84 2.89
CA ALA A 332 -25.87 -21.77 3.44
C ALA A 332 -26.65 -22.51 2.33
N GLY A 333 -26.84 -23.82 2.53
CA GLY A 333 -27.51 -24.69 1.56
C GLY A 333 -26.67 -25.07 0.34
N HIS A 334 -25.45 -24.50 0.18
CA HIS A 334 -24.51 -24.84 -0.90
C HIS A 334 -23.25 -25.54 -0.38
N GLY A 335 -23.00 -25.51 0.93
CA GLY A 335 -21.90 -26.23 1.59
C GLY A 335 -20.51 -25.61 1.38
N ALA A 336 -20.42 -24.45 0.71
CA ALA A 336 -19.18 -23.72 0.56
C ALA A 336 -18.87 -22.92 1.83
N THR A 337 -17.70 -23.16 2.41
CA THR A 337 -17.22 -22.44 3.59
C THR A 337 -15.80 -21.92 3.37
N ARG A 338 -15.43 -20.85 4.07
CA ARG A 338 -14.06 -20.31 4.08
C ARG A 338 -13.75 -19.70 5.44
N GLN A 339 -12.57 -20.03 5.94
CA GLN A 339 -11.92 -19.26 7.00
C GLN A 339 -10.94 -18.30 6.33
N GLY A 340 -11.00 -17.02 6.69
CA GLY A 340 -10.16 -16.00 6.12
C GLY A 340 -9.32 -15.27 7.16
N THR A 341 -8.13 -14.83 6.74
CA THR A 341 -7.25 -13.97 7.55
C THR A 341 -6.66 -12.83 6.72
N THR A 342 -6.60 -11.64 7.30
CA THR A 342 -5.89 -10.48 6.75
C THR A 342 -5.25 -9.69 7.87
N ASN A 343 -4.00 -9.29 7.72
CA ASN A 343 -3.31 -8.39 8.64
C ASN A 343 -3.33 -6.98 8.04
N ALA A 344 -3.93 -6.02 8.73
CA ALA A 344 -3.96 -4.62 8.34
C ALA A 344 -2.88 -3.83 9.09
N PHE A 345 -2.08 -3.03 8.38
CA PHE A 345 -1.02 -2.22 9.00
C PHE A 345 -1.45 -0.76 9.25
N VAL A 346 -2.46 -0.29 8.52
CA VAL A 346 -2.93 1.09 8.59
C VAL A 346 -4.12 1.22 9.54
N THR A 347 -4.02 2.17 10.48
CA THR A 347 -5.06 2.54 11.45
C THR A 347 -5.43 4.03 11.38
N LYS A 348 -5.03 4.70 10.29
CA LYS A 348 -5.34 6.11 10.03
C LYS A 348 -6.60 6.26 9.19
N ASP A 349 -7.23 7.42 9.33
CA ASP A 349 -8.37 7.84 8.50
C ASP A 349 -7.86 8.24 7.10
N ILE A 350 -7.69 7.22 6.26
CA ILE A 350 -7.35 7.33 4.84
C ILE A 350 -8.26 6.40 4.05
N PHE A 351 -8.20 6.49 2.71
CA PHE A 351 -9.00 5.65 1.82
C PHE A 351 -8.92 4.14 2.13
N PHE A 352 -7.71 3.64 2.44
CA PHE A 352 -7.47 2.26 2.88
C PHE A 352 -7.44 2.15 4.42
N SER A 353 -8.47 2.69 5.09
CA SER A 353 -8.63 2.63 6.55
C SER A 353 -8.77 1.18 7.06
N LEU A 354 -8.64 0.97 8.37
CA LEU A 354 -8.89 -0.34 8.97
C LEU A 354 -10.34 -0.82 8.71
N GLY A 355 -11.32 0.09 8.74
CA GLY A 355 -12.70 -0.24 8.38
C GLY A 355 -12.83 -0.66 6.93
N TRP A 356 -12.22 0.08 6.00
CA TRP A 356 -12.18 -0.31 4.58
C TRP A 356 -11.51 -1.68 4.39
N THR A 357 -10.36 -1.93 5.00
CA THR A 357 -9.66 -3.22 4.89
C THR A 357 -10.49 -4.36 5.48
N SER A 358 -11.25 -4.10 6.56
CA SER A 358 -12.15 -5.06 7.19
C SER A 358 -13.33 -5.41 6.28
N ALA A 359 -13.93 -4.42 5.62
CA ALA A 359 -14.94 -4.66 4.59
C ALA A 359 -14.37 -5.39 3.37
N TRP A 360 -13.17 -5.02 2.90
CA TRP A 360 -12.52 -5.66 1.76
C TRP A 360 -12.16 -7.12 2.05
N HIS A 361 -11.73 -7.42 3.28
CA HIS A 361 -11.52 -8.76 3.80
C HIS A 361 -12.80 -9.59 3.75
N LEU A 362 -13.89 -9.09 4.32
CA LEU A 362 -15.15 -9.82 4.35
C LEU A 362 -15.72 -10.00 2.94
N LEU A 363 -15.66 -8.95 2.10
CA LEU A 363 -16.12 -8.98 0.71
C LEU A 363 -15.40 -10.06 -0.10
N THR A 364 -14.07 -10.10 0.01
CA THR A 364 -13.22 -11.12 -0.63
C THR A 364 -13.64 -12.54 -0.23
N ASN A 365 -13.95 -12.77 1.05
CA ASN A 365 -14.36 -14.07 1.55
C ASN A 365 -15.80 -14.44 1.12
N LEU A 366 -16.72 -13.49 1.10
CA LEU A 366 -18.09 -13.67 0.62
C LEU A 366 -18.14 -13.95 -0.89
N ASP A 367 -17.40 -13.18 -1.69
CA ASP A 367 -17.29 -13.38 -3.14
C ASP A 367 -16.69 -14.77 -3.46
N TYR A 368 -15.73 -15.23 -2.66
CA TYR A 368 -15.13 -16.56 -2.81
C TYR A 368 -16.16 -17.70 -2.63
N VAL A 369 -16.87 -17.74 -1.50
CA VAL A 369 -17.81 -18.86 -1.22
C VAL A 369 -19.05 -18.82 -2.10
N SER A 370 -19.47 -17.63 -2.53
CA SER A 370 -20.63 -17.46 -3.40
C SER A 370 -20.32 -17.71 -4.88
N GLY A 371 -19.04 -17.74 -5.26
CA GLY A 371 -18.56 -17.90 -6.63
C GLY A 371 -18.80 -16.70 -7.56
N THR A 372 -19.46 -15.65 -7.07
CA THR A 372 -19.72 -14.40 -7.78
C THR A 372 -20.05 -13.29 -6.80
N GLY A 373 -19.50 -12.09 -7.01
CA GLY A 373 -19.81 -10.93 -6.14
C GLY A 373 -21.13 -10.22 -6.46
N PHE A 374 -21.82 -10.57 -7.54
CA PHE A 374 -23.03 -9.85 -7.96
C PHE A 374 -24.21 -10.81 -8.01
N ARG A 375 -24.89 -10.96 -6.87
CA ARG A 375 -26.11 -11.74 -6.76
C ARG A 375 -27.09 -11.17 -5.74
N PRO A 376 -28.41 -11.29 -5.97
CA PRO A 376 -29.39 -11.08 -4.94
C PRO A 376 -29.27 -12.13 -3.84
N GLY A 377 -29.71 -11.79 -2.65
CA GLY A 377 -29.78 -12.71 -1.52
C GLY A 377 -30.03 -12.00 -0.20
N SER A 378 -29.91 -12.76 0.88
CA SER A 378 -29.81 -12.20 2.23
C SER A 378 -28.56 -12.74 2.94
N SER A 379 -28.16 -12.08 4.01
CA SER A 379 -27.02 -12.50 4.82
C SER A 379 -27.28 -12.28 6.30
N LEU A 380 -26.52 -12.99 7.13
CA LEU A 380 -26.35 -12.73 8.55
C LEU A 380 -24.86 -12.53 8.78
N VAL A 381 -24.47 -11.43 9.40
CA VAL A 381 -23.06 -11.16 9.72
C VAL A 381 -22.97 -10.79 11.19
N GLU A 382 -22.09 -11.48 11.91
CA GLU A 382 -21.78 -11.29 13.32
C GLU A 382 -20.28 -10.99 13.42
N TRP A 383 -19.92 -9.87 14.05
CA TRP A 383 -18.52 -9.52 14.27
C TRP A 383 -18.26 -8.98 15.67
N THR A 384 -16.99 -9.05 16.07
CA THR A 384 -16.49 -8.56 17.33
C THR A 384 -15.20 -7.77 17.11
N VAL A 385 -15.15 -6.55 17.62
CA VAL A 385 -13.95 -5.71 17.65
C VAL A 385 -13.40 -5.73 19.08
N ASN A 386 -12.15 -6.17 19.22
CA ASN A 386 -11.44 -6.10 20.48
C ASN A 386 -10.44 -4.95 20.42
N GLY A 387 -10.33 -4.19 21.50
CA GLY A 387 -9.41 -3.06 21.55
C GLY A 387 -9.00 -2.66 22.95
N THR A 388 -8.27 -1.56 23.04
CA THR A 388 -7.77 -0.99 24.27
C THR A 388 -8.11 0.50 24.31
N ARG A 389 -8.67 0.93 25.45
CA ARG A 389 -9.02 2.29 25.78
C ARG A 389 -7.79 3.16 26.01
N GLN A 390 -7.97 4.47 26.08
CA GLN A 390 -6.86 5.41 26.28
C GLN A 390 -6.13 5.17 27.61
N ASP A 391 -6.84 4.72 28.64
CA ASP A 391 -6.31 4.42 29.97
C ASP A 391 -5.66 3.02 30.07
N GLY A 392 -5.64 2.26 28.97
CA GLY A 392 -5.09 0.90 28.92
C GLY A 392 -6.10 -0.20 29.23
N THR A 393 -7.34 0.13 29.59
CA THR A 393 -8.39 -0.87 29.86
C THR A 393 -8.83 -1.56 28.56
N PRO A 394 -8.97 -2.89 28.51
CA PRO A 394 -9.49 -3.57 27.32
C PRO A 394 -10.98 -3.28 27.12
N PHE A 395 -11.43 -3.27 25.87
CA PHE A 395 -12.85 -3.26 25.52
C PHE A 395 -13.14 -4.31 24.43
N THR A 396 -14.39 -4.73 24.39
CA THR A 396 -14.95 -5.60 23.35
C THR A 396 -16.27 -5.01 22.90
N ALA A 397 -16.48 -4.91 21.60
CA ALA A 397 -17.72 -4.45 21.00
C ALA A 397 -18.18 -5.48 19.96
N SER A 398 -19.36 -6.06 20.16
CA SER A 398 -19.93 -7.07 19.28
C SER A 398 -21.18 -6.54 18.61
N PHE A 399 -21.41 -6.95 17.36
CA PHE A 399 -22.54 -6.52 16.57
C PHE A 399 -22.97 -7.65 15.64
N ASP A 400 -24.28 -7.79 15.44
CA ASP A 400 -24.87 -8.69 14.46
C ASP A 400 -25.96 -7.99 13.67
N ASN A 401 -26.07 -8.30 12.39
CA ASN A 401 -27.16 -7.81 11.57
C ASN A 401 -27.48 -8.75 10.41
N ARG A 402 -28.70 -8.59 9.89
CA ARG A 402 -29.19 -9.25 8.68
C ARG A 402 -29.41 -8.27 7.56
N TYR A 403 -28.91 -8.63 6.38
CA TYR A 403 -29.02 -7.79 5.20
C TYR A 403 -29.83 -8.52 4.13
N TRP A 404 -30.48 -7.74 3.29
CA TRP A 404 -31.05 -8.21 2.03
C TRP A 404 -30.71 -7.20 0.95
N ASP A 405 -30.33 -7.71 -0.21
CA ASP A 405 -30.09 -6.88 -1.38
C ASP A 405 -30.56 -7.60 -2.65
N SER A 406 -31.20 -6.85 -3.54
CA SER A 406 -31.71 -7.38 -4.81
C SER A 406 -30.66 -7.50 -5.92
N PHE A 407 -29.43 -7.06 -5.69
CA PHE A 407 -28.38 -6.96 -6.69
C PHE A 407 -27.05 -7.60 -6.24
N SER A 408 -26.47 -7.17 -5.13
CA SER A 408 -25.24 -7.71 -4.55
C SER A 408 -25.36 -7.78 -3.03
N ILE A 409 -25.72 -8.96 -2.53
CA ILE A 409 -25.73 -9.22 -1.09
C ILE A 409 -24.33 -9.15 -0.48
N THR A 410 -23.27 -9.45 -1.23
CA THR A 410 -21.90 -9.37 -0.70
C THR A 410 -21.46 -7.93 -0.48
N ASP A 411 -21.89 -6.98 -1.32
CA ASP A 411 -21.68 -5.54 -1.08
C ASP A 411 -22.46 -5.05 0.15
N ALA A 412 -23.75 -5.37 0.22
CA ALA A 412 -24.60 -4.89 1.32
C ALA A 412 -24.11 -5.36 2.71
N SER A 413 -23.47 -6.54 2.77
CA SER A 413 -23.04 -7.19 4.01
C SER A 413 -21.81 -6.56 4.67
N VAL A 414 -21.07 -5.68 3.99
CA VAL A 414 -19.73 -5.26 4.45
C VAL A 414 -19.65 -3.81 4.91
N PHE A 415 -20.56 -2.94 4.47
CA PHE A 415 -20.45 -1.50 4.72
C PHE A 415 -20.62 -1.13 6.19
N GLU A 416 -21.51 -1.81 6.92
CA GLU A 416 -21.73 -1.53 8.34
C GLU A 416 -20.52 -1.93 9.18
N LEU A 417 -19.84 -3.03 8.85
CA LEU A 417 -18.57 -3.40 9.47
C LEU A 417 -17.51 -2.31 9.30
N ALA A 418 -17.34 -1.79 8.08
CA ALA A 418 -16.39 -0.70 7.83
C ALA A 418 -16.73 0.54 8.66
N GLY A 419 -17.99 0.99 8.57
CA GLY A 419 -18.46 2.16 9.31
C GLY A 419 -18.32 2.00 10.82
N PHE A 420 -18.60 0.81 11.36
CA PHE A 420 -18.47 0.51 12.79
C PHE A 420 -17.00 0.60 13.26
N VAL A 421 -16.07 -0.02 12.53
CA VAL A 421 -14.64 0.01 12.88
C VAL A 421 -14.08 1.43 12.80
N ASP A 422 -14.42 2.18 11.75
CA ASP A 422 -13.94 3.56 11.57
C ASP A 422 -14.59 4.50 12.59
N GLN A 423 -15.86 4.31 12.94
CA GLN A 423 -16.50 5.05 14.03
C GLN A 423 -15.81 4.80 15.37
N LEU A 424 -15.38 3.57 15.67
CA LEU A 424 -14.61 3.29 16.88
C LEU A 424 -13.26 4.01 16.87
N LEU A 425 -12.50 3.95 15.77
CA LEU A 425 -11.18 4.56 15.68
C LEU A 425 -11.20 6.09 15.68
N PHE A 426 -12.17 6.69 14.97
CA PHE A 426 -12.21 8.12 14.68
C PHE A 426 -13.33 8.85 15.45
N ASN A 427 -13.77 8.27 16.57
CA ASN A 427 -14.75 8.91 17.45
C ASN A 427 -14.16 10.17 18.14
N PRO A 428 -15.00 11.18 18.45
CA PRO A 428 -14.56 12.40 19.12
C PRO A 428 -14.46 12.30 20.65
N PHE A 429 -14.79 11.15 21.25
CA PHE A 429 -14.97 11.01 22.69
C PHE A 429 -13.71 10.49 23.40
N GLU A 430 -13.10 9.45 22.85
CA GLU A 430 -11.97 8.73 23.45
C GLU A 430 -11.07 8.14 22.35
N ARG A 431 -9.75 8.31 22.47
CA ARG A 431 -8.82 7.60 21.59
C ARG A 431 -8.74 6.14 21.99
N VAL A 432 -8.96 5.24 21.03
CA VAL A 432 -8.86 3.80 21.25
C VAL A 432 -7.87 3.17 20.27
N THR A 433 -7.31 2.04 20.67
CA THR A 433 -6.55 1.16 19.79
C THR A 433 -7.41 -0.06 19.48
N VAL A 434 -7.59 -0.38 18.21
CA VAL A 434 -8.20 -1.66 17.80
C VAL A 434 -7.10 -2.72 17.75
N ASN A 435 -7.33 -3.83 18.45
CA ASN A 435 -6.39 -4.95 18.57
C ASN A 435 -6.74 -6.09 17.61
N SER A 436 -8.03 -6.32 17.32
CA SER A 436 -8.49 -7.28 16.32
C SER A 436 -9.91 -6.99 15.85
N VAL A 437 -10.23 -7.46 14.65
CA VAL A 437 -11.59 -7.49 14.08
C VAL A 437 -11.92 -8.94 13.73
N ASP A 438 -12.90 -9.55 14.37
CA ASP A 438 -13.27 -10.94 14.16
C ASP A 438 -14.71 -11.06 13.66
N VAL A 439 -14.88 -11.43 12.38
CA VAL A 439 -16.18 -11.78 11.80
C VAL A 439 -16.44 -13.27 12.07
N GLY A 440 -16.80 -13.57 13.32
CA GLY A 440 -16.96 -14.95 13.80
C GLY A 440 -18.02 -15.75 13.03
N ARG A 441 -18.96 -15.07 12.35
CA ARG A 441 -19.94 -15.72 11.48
C ARG A 441 -20.41 -14.77 10.37
N ALA A 442 -20.31 -15.22 9.13
CA ALA A 442 -20.99 -14.59 8.00
C ALA A 442 -21.66 -15.66 7.13
N GLU A 443 -22.99 -15.63 7.05
CA GLU A 443 -23.78 -16.60 6.29
C GLU A 443 -24.50 -15.92 5.13
N LEU A 444 -24.36 -16.48 3.93
CA LEU A 444 -25.14 -16.08 2.75
C LEU A 444 -26.32 -17.01 2.54
N PHE A 445 -27.44 -16.45 2.09
CA PHE A 445 -28.65 -17.17 1.73
C PHE A 445 -29.21 -16.69 0.39
N THR A 446 -29.92 -17.58 -0.31
CA THR A 446 -30.57 -17.27 -1.58
C THR A 446 -31.99 -16.75 -1.43
N ASP A 447 -32.66 -17.12 -0.34
CA ASP A 447 -33.99 -16.62 0.02
C ASP A 447 -33.89 -15.26 0.73
N ARG A 448 -34.99 -14.51 0.72
CA ARG A 448 -35.09 -13.24 1.45
C ARG A 448 -35.38 -13.54 2.92
N ARG A 449 -34.39 -13.28 3.78
CA ARG A 449 -34.53 -13.35 5.24
C ARG A 449 -34.29 -11.96 5.83
N THR A 450 -35.35 -11.30 6.27
CA THR A 450 -35.30 -9.98 6.89
C THR A 450 -35.89 -10.03 8.29
N ILE A 451 -35.40 -9.15 9.17
CA ILE A 451 -36.00 -8.87 10.47
C ILE A 451 -36.58 -7.46 10.38
N ASP A 452 -37.84 -7.30 10.78
CA ASP A 452 -38.48 -6.00 10.88
C ASP A 452 -38.54 -5.60 12.36
N ILE A 453 -37.94 -4.47 12.71
CA ILE A 453 -38.06 -3.89 14.05
C ILE A 453 -39.49 -3.41 14.22
N THR A 454 -40.22 -4.00 15.17
CA THR A 454 -41.64 -3.66 15.40
C THR A 454 -41.85 -2.66 16.52
N LYS A 455 -40.89 -2.53 17.44
CA LYS A 455 -40.95 -1.62 18.58
C LYS A 455 -39.57 -1.42 19.17
N THR A 456 -39.20 -0.17 19.47
CA THR A 456 -37.95 0.13 20.18
C THR A 456 -38.28 0.73 21.55
N GLN A 457 -37.57 0.30 22.59
CA GLN A 457 -37.68 0.85 23.94
C GLN A 457 -36.29 1.19 24.47
N ALA A 458 -36.16 2.29 25.20
CA ALA A 458 -34.89 2.68 25.80
C ALA A 458 -35.05 2.98 27.29
N SER A 459 -34.04 2.64 28.08
CA SER A 459 -33.94 2.97 29.50
C SER A 459 -32.49 3.30 29.86
N THR A 460 -32.27 3.91 31.03
CA THR A 460 -30.92 4.08 31.59
C THR A 460 -30.85 3.48 32.99
N THR A 461 -29.64 3.19 33.47
CA THR A 461 -29.43 2.75 34.86
C THR A 461 -30.05 3.70 35.89
N SER A 462 -30.05 5.01 35.62
CA SER A 462 -30.69 6.03 36.47
C SER A 462 -32.19 6.23 36.19
N ASN A 463 -32.70 5.82 35.02
CA ASN A 463 -34.10 5.92 34.62
C ASN A 463 -34.55 4.58 34.00
N PRO A 464 -34.87 3.56 34.82
CA PRO A 464 -35.04 2.18 34.35
C PRO A 464 -36.37 1.91 33.64
N ASP A 465 -37.35 2.80 33.78
CA ASP A 465 -38.66 2.64 33.12
C ASP A 465 -38.49 2.77 31.59
N PRO A 466 -38.72 1.69 30.82
CA PRO A 466 -38.47 1.70 29.39
C PRO A 466 -39.48 2.58 28.71
N VAL A 467 -38.96 3.60 28.06
CA VAL A 467 -39.77 4.53 27.30
C VAL A 467 -39.85 3.97 25.86
N SER A 468 -41.03 3.95 25.21
CA SER A 468 -41.20 3.58 23.76
C SER A 468 -41.46 4.80 22.84
N ASP A 469 -40.75 4.88 21.69
CA ASP A 469 -40.76 6.02 20.73
C ASP A 469 -40.21 7.38 21.25
N PHE A 470 -38.89 7.64 21.21
CA PHE A 470 -38.29 8.92 21.70
C PHE A 470 -37.66 9.82 20.64
N GLY A 471 -37.88 11.12 20.84
CA GLY A 471 -36.92 12.17 20.49
C GLY A 471 -35.87 12.46 21.58
N PHE A 472 -36.07 12.09 22.86
CA PHE A 472 -35.11 12.32 23.96
C PHE A 472 -35.12 11.25 25.07
N LEU A 473 -33.94 10.83 25.53
CA LEU A 473 -33.70 9.94 26.68
C LEU A 473 -32.95 10.71 27.79
N ARG A 474 -33.35 10.58 29.07
CA ARG A 474 -32.63 11.19 30.20
C ARG A 474 -31.52 10.27 30.68
N ALA A 475 -30.26 10.71 30.61
CA ALA A 475 -29.09 9.97 31.06
C ALA A 475 -28.17 10.83 31.95
N MET A 476 -27.46 10.20 32.89
CA MET A 476 -26.38 10.81 33.68
C MET A 476 -25.00 10.28 33.24
N PRO A 477 -23.90 11.02 33.49
CA PRO A 477 -22.55 10.49 33.25
C PRO A 477 -22.33 9.16 33.99
N GLY A 478 -21.90 8.13 33.25
CA GLY A 478 -21.71 6.77 33.77
C GLY A 478 -22.95 5.88 33.69
N ASP A 479 -24.08 6.37 33.18
CA ASP A 479 -25.24 5.51 32.94
C ASP A 479 -24.96 4.46 31.87
N THR A 480 -25.45 3.24 32.10
CA THR A 480 -25.64 2.27 31.02
C THR A 480 -27.00 2.54 30.38
N VAL A 481 -27.02 2.77 29.06
CA VAL A 481 -28.24 2.87 28.27
C VAL A 481 -28.59 1.49 27.73
N THR A 482 -29.78 1.00 28.04
CA THR A 482 -30.32 -0.24 27.47
C THR A 482 -31.33 0.13 26.39
N VAL A 483 -31.16 -0.42 25.19
CA VAL A 483 -32.11 -0.28 24.09
C VAL A 483 -32.61 -1.67 23.72
N ASP A 484 -33.91 -1.90 23.92
CA ASP A 484 -34.61 -3.11 23.50
C ASP A 484 -35.25 -2.87 22.12
N VAL A 485 -35.01 -3.76 21.17
CA VAL A 485 -35.37 -3.62 19.74
C VAL A 485 -36.22 -4.80 19.28
#